data_AF-A0A3M2YL02-F1
#
_entry.id   AF-A0A3M2YL02-F1
#
_cell.length_a   1.000
_cell.length_b   1.000
_cell.length_c   1.000
_cell.angle_alpha   90.00
_cell.angle_beta   90.00
_cell.angle_gamma   90.00
#
_symmetry.space_group_name_H-M   'P 1'
#
loop_
_entity.id
_entity.type
_entity.pdbx_description
1 polymer ?
#
loop_
_entity_poly.entity_id
_entity_poly.type
_entity_poly.pdbx_seq_one_letter_code
_entity_poly.pdbx_strand_id
1 'polypeptide(L)' 'HEPNLGELNYEHLFNVIDELGYTGWIGCEYRPKGDTSEGLSWLRALQAKG' A
#
# COMPACT_ATOMS: atom_id res chain seq x y z
N HIS A 1 11.04 -2.35 -0.51
CA HIS A 1 10.26 -3.60 -0.52
C HIS A 1 8.79 -3.27 -0.33
N GLU A 2 7.92 -4.26 -0.39
CA GLU A 2 6.46 -4.13 -0.33
C GLU A 2 6.00 -3.31 0.91
N PRO A 3 4.94 -2.49 0.79
CA PRO A 3 4.47 -1.55 1.84
C PRO A 3 3.70 -2.26 2.98
N ASN A 4 4.04 -3.51 3.27
CA ASN A 4 3.60 -4.27 4.43
C ASN A 4 4.79 -4.76 5.27
N LEU A 5 5.97 -4.19 5.03
CA LEU A 5 7.21 -4.47 5.72
C LEU A 5 7.82 -3.17 6.27
N GLY A 6 8.64 -3.30 7.31
CA GLY A 6 9.35 -2.17 7.93
C GLY A 6 8.56 -1.50 9.05
N GLU A 7 8.94 -0.28 9.38
CA GLU A 7 8.45 0.46 10.56
C GLU A 7 7.15 1.24 10.32
N LEU A 8 6.81 1.52 9.06
CA LEU A 8 5.64 2.32 8.72
C LEU A 8 4.37 1.46 8.65
N ASN A 9 3.31 1.95 9.30
CA ASN A 9 1.97 1.38 9.17
C ASN A 9 1.23 2.04 7.99
N TYR A 10 1.43 1.52 6.79
CA TYR A 10 0.80 2.06 5.57
C TYR A 10 -0.72 1.98 5.60
N GLU A 11 -1.33 1.00 6.27
CA GLU A 11 -2.79 0.94 6.42
C GLU A 11 -3.33 2.17 7.14
N HIS A 12 -2.69 2.57 8.24
CA HIS A 12 -3.06 3.79 8.94
C HIS A 12 -2.85 5.03 8.07
N LEU A 13 -1.75 5.11 7.32
CA LEU A 13 -1.47 6.25 6.44
C LEU A 13 -2.50 6.37 5.32
N PHE A 14 -2.93 5.27 4.72
CA PHE A 14 -3.99 5.30 3.70
C PHE A 14 -5.31 5.83 4.26
N ASN A 15 -5.71 5.40 5.46
CA ASN A 15 -6.91 5.94 6.12
C ASN A 15 -6.80 7.45 6.38
N VAL A 16 -5.63 7.94 6.82
CA VAL A 16 -5.41 9.38 7.03
C VAL A 16 -5.47 10.15 5.71
N ILE A 17 -4.92 9.61 4.62
CA ILE A 17 -4.97 10.22 3.29
C ILE A 17 -6.43 10.34 2.81
N ASP A 18 -7.24 9.31 3.04
CA ASP A 18 -8.68 9.30 2.74
C ASP A 18 -9.44 10.33 3.59
N GLU A 19 -9.15 10.40 4.90
CA GLU A 19 -9.74 11.40 5.81
C GLU A 19 -9.44 12.84 5.39
N LEU A 20 -8.27 13.09 4.80
CA LEU A 20 -7.86 14.39 4.27
C LEU A 20 -8.48 14.71 2.90
N GLY A 21 -9.19 13.77 2.28
CA GLY A 21 -9.89 13.96 1.01
C GLY A 21 -8.94 14.06 -0.19
N TYR A 22 -7.77 13.43 -0.13
CA TYR A 22 -6.86 13.39 -1.26
C TYR A 22 -7.43 12.50 -2.38
N THR A 23 -7.59 13.04 -3.58
CA THR A 23 -8.21 12.35 -4.73
C THR A 23 -7.23 12.03 -5.85
N GLY A 24 -5.93 12.21 -5.61
CA GLY A 24 -4.87 11.92 -6.57
C GLY A 24 -4.43 10.45 -6.54
N TRP A 25 -3.26 10.18 -7.13
CA TRP A 25 -2.69 8.83 -7.21
C TRP A 25 -1.60 8.60 -6.17
N ILE A 26 -1.54 7.38 -5.63
CA ILE A 26 -0.43 6.92 -4.79
C ILE A 26 0.51 6.05 -5.63
N GLY A 27 1.73 6.54 -5.84
CA GLY A 27 2.78 5.80 -6.54
C GLY A 27 3.32 4.64 -5.70
N CYS A 28 3.35 3.44 -6.26
CA CYS A 28 3.90 2.24 -5.61
C CYS A 28 5.39 2.05 -5.95
N GLU A 29 6.20 3.09 -5.76
CA GLU A 29 7.61 3.08 -6.13
C GLU A 29 8.46 2.39 -5.05
N TYR A 30 8.67 1.09 -5.22
CA TYR A 30 9.59 0.31 -4.40
C TYR A 30 10.24 -0.79 -5.23
N ARG A 31 11.40 -1.28 -4.76
CA ARG A 31 12.01 -2.51 -5.30
C ARG A 31 11.35 -3.72 -4.61
N PRO A 32 10.66 -4.62 -5.34
CA PRO A 32 10.08 -5.83 -4.77
C PRO A 32 11.15 -6.69 -4.08
N LYS A 33 10.78 -7.43 -3.03
CA LYS A 33 11.73 -8.33 -2.36
C LYS A 33 12.02 -9.58 -3.19
N GLY A 34 11.04 -10.06 -3.94
CA GLY A 34 11.12 -11.24 -4.79
C GLY A 34 10.32 -11.04 -6.08
N ASP A 35 9.59 -12.08 -6.50
CA ASP A 35 8.66 -11.94 -7.63
C ASP A 35 7.60 -10.87 -7.33
N THR A 36 7.36 -10.01 -8.32
CA THR A 36 6.44 -8.88 -8.14
C THR A 36 5.03 -9.36 -7.86
N SER A 37 4.54 -10.37 -8.60
CA SER A 37 3.16 -10.84 -8.50
C SER A 37 2.88 -11.54 -7.18
N GLU A 38 3.87 -12.29 -6.67
CA GLU A 38 3.81 -12.93 -5.36
C GLU A 38 3.73 -11.89 -4.23
N GLY A 39 4.45 -10.76 -4.35
CA GLY A 39 4.49 -9.70 -3.36
C GLY A 39 3.23 -8.84 -3.22
N LEU A 40 2.27 -8.90 -4.16
CA LEU A 40 1.09 -8.02 -4.19
C LEU A 40 -0.04 -8.37 -3.20
N SER A 41 0.22 -9.16 -2.15
CA SER A 41 -0.81 -9.49 -1.15
C SER A 41 -1.34 -8.25 -0.42
N TRP A 42 -0.47 -7.25 -0.17
CA TRP A 42 -0.84 -5.97 0.44
C TRP A 42 -1.90 -5.23 -0.39
N LEU A 43 -1.72 -5.19 -1.71
CA LEU A 43 -2.63 -4.51 -2.63
C LEU A 43 -3.98 -5.23 -2.70
N ARG A 44 -3.96 -6.57 -2.78
CA ARG A 44 -5.19 -7.39 -2.78
C ARG A 44 -6.01 -7.18 -1.50
N ALA A 45 -5.35 -7.07 -0.36
CA ALA A 45 -6.00 -6.80 0.93
C ALA A 45 -6.64 -5.41 0.96
N LEU A 46 -5.99 -4.39 0.39
CA LEU A 46 -6.55 -3.04 0.24
C LEU A 46 -7.77 -3.01 -0.69
N GLN A 47 -7.68 -3.67 -1.85
CA GLN A 47 -8.79 -3.74 -2.81
C GLN A 47 -10.03 -4.45 -2.25
N ALA A 48 -9.84 -5.43 -1.36
CA ALA A 48 -10.95 -6.14 -0.71
C ALA A 48 -11.64 -5.34 0.41
N LYS A 49 -11.06 -4.22 0.85
CA LYS A 49 -11.63 -3.33 1.89
C LYS A 49 -12.58 -2.26 1.33
N GLY A 50 -12.56 -2.01 0.02
CA GLY A 50 -13.48 -1.11 -0.69
C GLY A 50 -14.66 -1.85 -1.30
#